data_AF-A0A1G3ZZB9-F1
#
_entry.id   AF-A0A1G3ZZB9-F1
#
_cell.length_a   1.000
_cell.length_b   1.000
_cell.length_c   1.000
_cell.angle_alpha   90.00
_cell.angle_beta   90.00
_cell.angle_gamma   90.00
#
_symmetry.space_group_name_H-M   'P 1'
#
loop_
_entity.id
_entity.type
_entity.pdbx_description
1 polymer ?
#
loop_
_entity_poly.entity_id
_entity_poly.type
_entity_poly.pdbx_seq_one_letter_code
_entity_poly.pdbx_strand_id
1 'polypeptide(L)'
;MSHCFHQLYYHFAWATHAREPLIGRDWRPKLLEIVNEEVKTRGGRLIRHNAMPDHVHLLTRLPPTVAVSEFIGQVKGATAFRVNRDLKPKFHLRWQEGYGVLTLREEELAKVSRYIDNQEEHHHSGRLSALLESVAAEGNWPEGPVEQKPPEGG
;
A
#
# COMPACT_ATOMS: atom_id res chain seq x y z
N MET A 1 -1.92 -18.13 -25.11
CA MET A 1 -0.59 -18.35 -24.51
C MET A 1 -0.16 -17.05 -23.86
N SER A 2 0.25 -17.05 -22.59
CA SER A 2 0.84 -15.85 -21.97
C SER A 2 2.25 -15.65 -22.53
N HIS A 3 2.53 -14.50 -23.13
CA HIS A 3 3.85 -14.19 -23.72
C HIS A 3 4.92 -13.79 -22.68
N CYS A 4 4.57 -13.73 -21.39
CA CYS A 4 5.47 -13.32 -20.31
C CYS A 4 5.09 -14.02 -18.99
N PHE A 5 6.08 -14.61 -18.32
CA PHE A 5 5.97 -15.07 -16.94
C PHE A 5 6.49 -13.98 -16.00
N HIS A 6 5.75 -13.69 -14.93
CA HIS A 6 6.14 -12.67 -13.95
C HIS A 6 5.52 -12.94 -12.56
N GLN A 7 6.24 -12.49 -11.53
CA GLN A 7 5.80 -12.48 -10.14
C GLN A 7 6.17 -11.11 -9.55
N LEU A 8 5.31 -10.11 -9.76
CA LEU A 8 5.56 -8.74 -9.34
C LEU A 8 4.58 -8.37 -8.23
N TYR A 9 5.05 -8.45 -6.99
CA TYR A 9 4.28 -8.14 -5.81
C TYR A 9 4.75 -6.83 -5.21
N TYR A 10 3.78 -5.99 -4.86
CA TYR A 10 4.01 -4.66 -4.32
C TYR A 10 3.21 -4.48 -3.06
N HIS A 11 3.88 -4.00 -2.02
CA HIS A 11 3.24 -3.36 -0.89
C HIS A 11 3.29 -1.84 -1.12
N PHE A 12 2.14 -1.19 -1.00
CA PHE A 12 2.02 0.26 -1.01
C PHE A 12 1.53 0.72 0.35
N ALA A 13 1.99 1.91 0.75
CA ALA A 13 1.41 2.66 1.85
C ALA A 13 1.26 4.14 1.45
N TRP A 14 0.12 4.75 1.78
CA TRP A 14 -0.08 6.18 1.58
C TRP A 14 -0.99 6.75 2.65
N ALA A 15 -0.76 8.01 3.01
CA ALA A 15 -1.53 8.69 4.05
C ALA A 15 -2.56 9.67 3.50
N THR A 16 -3.53 10.02 4.34
CA THR A 16 -4.35 11.23 4.21
C THR A 16 -3.45 12.47 4.17
N HIS A 17 -3.95 13.54 3.57
CA HIS A 17 -3.25 14.81 3.56
C HIS A 17 -2.94 15.26 4.99
N ALA A 18 -1.70 15.68 5.23
CA ALA A 18 -1.19 16.05 6.56
C ALA A 18 -1.37 14.98 7.65
N ARG A 19 -1.57 13.70 7.27
CA ARG A 19 -1.88 12.58 8.17
C ARG A 19 -3.08 12.84 9.09
N GLU A 20 -4.08 13.58 8.61
CA GLU A 20 -5.32 13.78 9.36
C GLU A 20 -6.05 12.43 9.57
N PRO A 21 -6.50 12.10 10.80
CA PRO A 21 -7.12 10.81 11.11
C PRO A 21 -8.59 10.75 10.65
N LEU A 22 -8.82 10.85 9.34
CA LEU A 22 -10.16 10.97 8.75
C LEU A 22 -10.85 9.61 8.58
N ILE A 23 -10.10 8.50 8.54
CA ILE A 23 -10.61 7.15 8.26
C ILE A 23 -11.25 6.56 9.52
N GLY A 24 -12.55 6.79 9.65
CA GLY A 24 -13.39 6.30 10.73
C GLY A 24 -13.72 4.81 10.59
N ARG A 25 -13.85 4.13 11.74
CA ARG A 25 -14.18 2.68 11.79
C ARG A 25 -15.50 2.34 11.12
N ASP A 26 -16.43 3.29 11.14
CA ASP A 26 -17.79 3.22 10.59
C ASP A 26 -17.81 3.17 9.06
N TRP A 27 -16.92 3.90 8.39
CA TRP A 27 -16.90 3.97 6.92
C TRP A 27 -15.68 3.31 6.27
N ARG A 28 -14.67 2.94 7.05
CA ARG A 28 -13.48 2.21 6.59
C ARG A 28 -13.78 0.97 5.73
N PRO A 29 -14.75 0.08 6.08
CA PRO A 29 -15.06 -1.06 5.22
C PRO A 29 -15.43 -0.63 3.80
N LYS A 30 -16.15 0.49 3.68
CA LYS A 30 -16.57 1.02 2.37
C LYS A 30 -15.41 1.64 1.59
N LEU A 31 -14.47 2.30 2.26
CA LEU A 31 -13.21 2.72 1.65
C LEU A 31 -12.45 1.52 1.06
N LEU A 32 -12.33 0.45 1.84
CA LEU A 32 -11.60 -0.75 1.46
C LEU A 32 -12.27 -1.43 0.25
N GLU A 33 -13.61 -1.49 0.20
CA GLU A 33 -14.35 -1.94 -0.99
C GLU A 33 -14.00 -1.12 -2.24
N ILE A 34 -14.06 0.21 -2.14
CA ILE A 34 -13.72 1.12 -3.25
C ILE A 34 -12.26 0.89 -3.70
N VAL A 35 -11.32 0.77 -2.76
CA VAL A 35 -9.91 0.47 -3.08
C VAL A 35 -9.79 -0.84 -3.86
N ASN A 36 -10.46 -1.91 -3.42
CA ASN A 36 -10.44 -3.20 -4.12
C ASN A 36 -10.96 -3.10 -5.55
N GLU A 37 -12.07 -2.37 -5.76
CA GLU A 37 -12.65 -2.12 -7.09
C GLU A 37 -11.70 -1.33 -7.99
N GLU A 38 -11.10 -0.24 -7.49
CA GLU A 38 -10.18 0.59 -8.28
C GLU A 38 -8.87 -0.15 -8.61
N VAL A 39 -8.38 -1.01 -7.71
CA VAL A 39 -7.22 -1.89 -7.93
C VAL A 39 -7.50 -2.86 -9.08
N LYS A 40 -8.65 -3.56 -9.04
CA LYS A 40 -9.06 -4.50 -10.10
C LYS A 40 -9.24 -3.80 -11.44
N THR A 41 -9.88 -2.63 -11.44
CA THR A 41 -10.14 -1.83 -12.66
C THR A 41 -8.85 -1.42 -13.36
N ARG A 42 -7.74 -1.29 -12.64
CA ARG A 42 -6.41 -0.91 -13.17
C ARG A 42 -5.48 -2.09 -13.43
N GLY A 43 -6.03 -3.29 -13.51
CA GLY A 43 -5.27 -4.52 -13.79
C GLY A 43 -4.47 -5.05 -12.61
N GLY A 44 -4.62 -4.46 -11.42
CA GLY A 44 -4.04 -5.00 -10.20
C GLY A 44 -4.86 -6.17 -9.66
N ARG A 45 -4.17 -7.16 -9.10
CA ARG A 45 -4.80 -8.25 -8.36
C ARG A 45 -4.55 -8.05 -6.88
N LEU A 46 -5.58 -7.61 -6.18
CA LEU A 46 -5.56 -7.44 -4.73
C LEU A 46 -5.19 -8.76 -4.03
N ILE A 47 -4.25 -8.68 -3.08
CA ILE A 47 -3.90 -9.77 -2.18
C ILE A 47 -4.44 -9.45 -0.78
N ARG A 48 -4.06 -8.30 -0.20
CA ARG A 48 -4.55 -7.81 1.11
C ARG A 48 -4.53 -6.29 1.15
N HIS A 49 -5.36 -5.71 2.01
CA HIS A 49 -5.38 -4.28 2.27
C HIS A 49 -6.06 -4.02 3.60
N ASN A 50 -5.64 -2.96 4.28
CA ASN A 50 -6.26 -2.46 5.49
C ASN A 50 -6.03 -0.94 5.55
N ALA A 51 -6.76 -0.26 6.42
CA ALA A 51 -6.60 1.16 6.65
C ALA A 51 -6.60 1.48 8.14
N MET A 52 -5.67 2.35 8.50
CA MET A 52 -5.58 3.03 9.79
C MET A 52 -6.23 4.41 9.68
N PRO A 53 -6.45 5.12 10.80
CA PRO A 53 -7.15 6.40 10.77
C PRO A 53 -6.57 7.42 9.79
N ASP A 54 -5.25 7.40 9.55
CA ASP A 54 -4.53 8.36 8.72
C ASP A 54 -3.88 7.75 7.47
N HIS A 55 -3.91 6.43 7.24
CA HIS A 55 -3.23 5.82 6.09
C HIS A 55 -3.81 4.47 5.66
N VAL A 56 -3.41 4.02 4.47
CA VAL A 56 -3.86 2.77 3.85
C VAL A 56 -2.65 1.92 3.48
N HIS A 57 -2.75 0.61 3.70
CA HIS A 57 -1.84 -0.39 3.14
C HIS A 57 -2.53 -1.19 2.05
N LEU A 58 -1.79 -1.48 0.99
CA LEU A 58 -2.23 -2.31 -0.12
C LEU A 58 -1.12 -3.27 -0.53
N LEU A 59 -1.38 -4.57 -0.39
CA LEU A 59 -0.59 -5.64 -0.98
C LEU A 59 -1.28 -6.12 -2.25
N THR A 60 -0.62 -6.00 -3.39
CA THR A 60 -1.19 -6.30 -4.70
C THR A 60 -0.15 -6.90 -5.64
N ARG A 61 -0.62 -7.66 -6.63
CA ARG A 61 0.19 -8.09 -7.78
C ARG A 61 -0.14 -7.21 -8.98
N LEU A 62 0.88 -6.76 -9.70
CA LEU A 62 0.73 -5.99 -10.94
C LEU A 62 1.31 -6.74 -12.15
N PRO A 63 0.74 -6.57 -13.37
CA PRO A 63 1.38 -7.01 -14.60
C PRO A 63 2.55 -6.08 -14.98
N PRO A 64 3.54 -6.57 -15.75
CA PRO A 64 4.70 -5.76 -16.15
C PRO A 64 4.34 -4.61 -17.10
N THR A 65 3.12 -4.61 -17.65
CA THR A 65 2.60 -3.55 -18.52
C THR A 65 2.07 -2.34 -17.77
N VAL A 66 2.01 -2.39 -16.44
CA VAL A 66 1.47 -1.33 -15.59
C VAL A 66 2.61 -0.58 -14.91
N ALA A 67 2.71 0.72 -15.15
CA ALA A 67 3.63 1.59 -14.42
C ALA A 67 3.18 1.74 -12.96
N VAL A 68 4.07 1.41 -12.02
CA VAL A 68 3.81 1.42 -10.57
C VAL A 68 3.30 2.79 -10.10
N SER A 69 3.93 3.87 -10.56
CA SER A 69 3.59 5.25 -10.20
C SER A 69 2.23 5.68 -10.75
N GLU A 70 1.91 5.31 -11.98
CA GLU A 70 0.63 5.58 -12.61
C GLU A 70 -0.49 4.82 -11.88
N PHE A 71 -0.28 3.53 -11.61
CA PHE A 71 -1.24 2.69 -10.91
C PHE A 71 -1.66 3.29 -9.58
N ILE A 72 -0.68 3.59 -8.71
CA ILE A 72 -1.00 4.10 -7.37
C ILE A 72 -1.55 5.52 -7.41
N GLY A 73 -1.07 6.37 -8.33
CA GLY A 73 -1.60 7.71 -8.53
C GLY A 73 -3.09 7.68 -8.91
N GLN A 74 -3.46 6.81 -9.85
CA GLN A 74 -4.85 6.68 -10.27
C GLN A 74 -5.74 6.01 -9.20
N VAL A 75 -5.24 5.01 -8.46
CA VAL A 75 -5.97 4.40 -7.33
C VAL A 75 -6.25 5.45 -6.25
N LYS A 76 -5.25 6.24 -5.86
CA LYS A 76 -5.41 7.36 -4.89
C LYS A 76 -6.45 8.37 -5.39
N GLY A 77 -6.29 8.86 -6.63
CA GLY A 77 -7.21 9.86 -7.18
C GLY A 77 -8.66 9.38 -7.25
N ALA A 78 -8.89 8.17 -7.77
CA ALA A 78 -10.22 7.62 -7.93
C ALA A 78 -10.91 7.28 -6.59
N THR A 79 -10.16 6.74 -5.63
CA THR A 79 -10.70 6.42 -4.29
C THR A 79 -11.12 7.69 -3.55
N ALA A 80 -10.29 8.75 -3.56
CA ALA A 80 -10.65 10.04 -2.97
C ALA A 80 -11.92 10.61 -3.64
N PHE A 81 -11.97 10.60 -4.97
CA PHE A 81 -13.12 11.08 -5.72
C PHE A 81 -14.40 10.32 -5.34
N ARG A 82 -14.36 8.98 -5.35
CA ARG A 82 -15.51 8.14 -5.06
C ARG A 82 -15.97 8.27 -3.61
N VAL A 83 -15.06 8.32 -2.64
CA VAL A 83 -15.43 8.55 -1.23
C VAL A 83 -16.15 9.88 -1.07
N ASN A 84 -15.59 10.97 -1.61
CA ASN A 84 -16.18 12.31 -1.50
C ASN A 84 -17.54 12.40 -2.20
N ARG A 85 -17.72 11.71 -3.33
CA ARG A 85 -18.95 11.72 -4.12
C ARG A 85 -20.04 10.82 -3.52
N ASP A 86 -19.69 9.59 -3.17
CA ASP A 86 -20.62 8.51 -2.84
C ASP A 86 -20.94 8.46 -1.35
N LEU A 87 -19.94 8.68 -0.48
CA LEU A 87 -20.11 8.63 0.97
C LEU A 87 -20.41 10.00 1.59
N LYS A 88 -20.11 11.08 0.86
CA LYS A 88 -20.36 12.48 1.27
C LYS A 88 -20.00 12.74 2.75
N PRO A 89 -18.77 12.44 3.18
CA PRO A 89 -18.36 12.72 4.55
C PRO A 89 -18.42 14.23 4.84
N LYS A 90 -18.43 14.59 6.13
CA LYS A 90 -18.40 16.01 6.57
C LYS A 90 -17.05 16.71 6.28
N PHE A 91 -16.05 15.95 5.88
CA PHE A 91 -14.72 16.40 5.49
C PHE A 91 -14.51 16.12 4.00
N HIS A 92 -13.47 16.71 3.41
CA HIS A 92 -13.05 16.39 2.06
C HIS A 92 -11.81 15.49 2.11
N LEU A 93 -11.97 14.21 1.76
CA LEU A 93 -10.86 13.26 1.76
C LEU A 93 -9.85 13.66 0.67
N ARG A 94 -8.62 13.95 1.07
CA ARG A 94 -7.47 14.13 0.18
C ARG A 94 -6.35 13.21 0.66
N TRP A 95 -5.64 12.61 -0.28
CA TRP A 95 -4.40 11.91 0.01
C TRP A 95 -3.23 12.88 -0.03
N GLN A 96 -2.15 12.56 0.68
CA GLN A 96 -0.87 13.22 0.47
C GLN A 96 -0.37 12.95 -0.96
N GLU A 97 0.60 13.75 -1.44
CA GLU A 97 1.20 13.55 -2.76
C GLU A 97 1.99 12.24 -2.85
N GLY A 98 2.86 11.99 -1.87
CA GLY A 98 3.74 10.82 -1.82
C GLY A 98 3.05 9.48 -1.52
N TYR A 99 3.82 8.42 -1.69
CA TYR A 99 3.47 7.04 -1.33
C TYR A 99 4.76 6.26 -1.08
N GLY A 100 4.70 5.27 -0.20
CA GLY A 100 5.72 4.24 -0.10
C GLY A 100 5.38 3.07 -1.01
N VAL A 101 6.41 2.45 -1.58
CA VAL A 101 6.28 1.21 -2.35
C VAL A 101 7.46 0.30 -2.09
N LEU A 102 7.18 -0.99 -1.88
CA LEU A 102 8.16 -2.03 -1.66
C LEU A 102 7.84 -3.21 -2.58
N THR A 103 8.87 -3.78 -3.20
CA THR A 103 8.76 -5.08 -3.86
C THR A 103 8.84 -6.18 -2.82
N LEU A 104 8.13 -7.28 -3.07
CA LEU A 104 8.11 -8.45 -2.21
C LEU A 104 8.31 -9.72 -3.01
N ARG A 105 8.96 -10.70 -2.40
CA ARG A 105 8.98 -12.07 -2.91
C ARG A 105 7.73 -12.84 -2.47
N GLU A 106 7.46 -13.95 -3.13
CA GLU A 106 6.24 -14.74 -2.87
C GLU A 106 6.18 -15.26 -1.42
N GLU A 107 7.33 -15.69 -0.88
CA GLU A 107 7.48 -16.17 0.49
C GLU A 107 7.20 -15.09 1.55
N GLU A 108 7.29 -13.81 1.18
CA GLU A 108 7.05 -12.68 2.08
C GLU A 108 5.56 -12.35 2.19
N LEU A 109 4.74 -12.79 1.22
CA LEU A 109 3.32 -12.43 1.13
C LEU A 109 2.52 -12.82 2.36
N ALA A 110 2.75 -14.01 2.92
CA ALA A 110 2.05 -14.48 4.10
C ALA A 110 2.41 -13.67 5.35
N LYS A 111 3.66 -13.21 5.47
CA LYS A 111 4.12 -12.34 6.56
C LYS A 111 3.51 -10.94 6.44
N VAL A 112 3.58 -10.33 5.27
CA VAL A 112 3.05 -8.97 5.03
C VAL A 112 1.52 -8.95 5.10
N SER A 113 0.85 -10.00 4.62
CA SER A 113 -0.61 -10.14 4.79
C SER A 113 -1.02 -10.11 6.26
N ARG A 114 -0.34 -10.91 7.10
CA ARG A 114 -0.59 -10.91 8.56
C ARG A 114 -0.30 -9.55 9.20
N TYR A 115 0.73 -8.86 8.75
CA TYR A 115 1.02 -7.51 9.23
C TYR A 115 -0.12 -6.54 8.92
N ILE A 116 -0.62 -6.54 7.67
CA ILE A 116 -1.75 -5.71 7.25
C ILE A 116 -3.02 -6.04 8.05
N ASP A 117 -3.31 -7.33 8.23
CA ASP A 117 -4.52 -7.79 8.95
C ASP A 117 -4.51 -7.38 10.44
N ASN A 118 -3.32 -7.21 11.04
CA ASN A 118 -3.16 -6.90 12.48
C ASN A 118 -2.70 -5.46 12.75
N GLN A 119 -2.92 -4.53 11.81
CA GLN A 119 -2.41 -3.16 11.94
C GLN A 119 -2.90 -2.45 13.20
N GLU A 120 -4.16 -2.65 13.60
CA GLU A 120 -4.67 -2.09 14.85
C GLU A 120 -3.89 -2.55 16.09
N GLU A 121 -3.49 -3.83 16.14
CA GLU A 121 -2.68 -4.37 17.24
C GLU A 121 -1.25 -3.83 17.20
N HIS A 122 -0.66 -3.72 16.01
CA HIS A 122 0.69 -3.17 15.82
C HIS A 122 0.78 -1.72 16.28
N HIS A 123 -0.20 -0.89 15.92
CA HIS A 123 -0.32 0.50 16.38
C HIS A 123 -0.57 0.60 17.89
N HIS A 124 -1.39 -0.29 18.46
CA HIS A 124 -1.63 -0.29 19.90
C HIS A 124 -0.39 -0.71 20.71
N SER A 125 0.37 -1.70 20.21
CA SER A 125 1.55 -2.25 20.90
C SER A 125 2.87 -1.56 20.55
N GLY A 126 2.86 -0.59 19.63
CA GLY A 126 4.07 0.09 19.13
C GLY A 126 4.98 -0.80 18.27
N ARG A 127 4.54 -2.00 17.87
CA ARG A 127 5.32 -2.95 17.07
C ARG A 127 5.12 -2.70 15.57
N LEU A 128 5.55 -1.52 15.12
CA LEU A 128 5.45 -1.10 13.72
C LEU A 128 6.72 -1.43 12.94
N SER A 129 6.57 -1.87 11.70
CA SER A 129 7.68 -1.98 10.77
C SER A 129 7.91 -0.63 10.09
N ALA A 130 9.00 0.05 10.44
CA ALA A 130 9.34 1.35 9.87
C ALA A 130 9.31 1.36 8.33
N LEU A 131 9.72 0.25 7.70
CA LEU A 131 9.72 0.10 6.25
C LEU A 131 8.29 0.01 5.68
N LEU A 132 7.41 -0.82 6.27
CA LEU A 132 6.03 -0.98 5.81
C LEU A 132 5.15 0.24 6.17
N GLU A 133 5.52 1.02 7.19
CA GLU A 133 4.86 2.29 7.54
C GLU A 133 5.36 3.49 6.74
N SER A 134 6.40 3.31 5.91
CA SER A 134 6.95 4.41 5.14
C SER A 134 5.95 4.84 4.07
N VAL A 135 5.59 6.12 4.12
CA VAL A 135 4.70 6.78 3.14
C VAL A 135 5.37 7.98 2.47
N ALA A 136 6.64 8.24 2.80
CA ALA A 136 7.38 9.44 2.41
C ALA A 136 8.37 9.17 1.26
N ALA A 137 8.69 10.21 0.50
CA ALA A 137 9.67 10.16 -0.60
C ALA A 137 11.12 10.04 -0.12
N GLU A 138 11.40 10.38 1.14
CA GLU A 138 12.73 10.34 1.73
C GLU A 138 12.99 8.95 2.33
N GLY A 139 13.56 8.07 1.51
CA GLY A 139 14.06 6.77 1.93
C GLY A 139 15.52 6.86 2.37
N ASN A 140 15.91 6.02 3.33
CA ASN A 140 17.30 5.80 3.68
C ASN A 140 17.91 4.84 2.65
N TRP A 141 18.18 5.35 1.44
CA TRP A 141 18.73 4.56 0.35
C TRP A 141 20.20 4.24 0.63
N PRO A 142 20.67 3.01 0.37
CA PRO A 142 22.10 2.72 0.46
C PRO A 142 22.85 3.59 -0.56
N GLU A 143 23.75 4.44 -0.07
CA GLU A 143 24.67 5.19 -0.92
C GLU A 143 25.83 4.27 -1.34
N GLY A 144 25.66 3.63 -2.50
CA GLY A 144 26.72 2.82 -3.13
C GLY A 144 26.32 1.35 -3.37
N PRO A 145 27.22 0.57 -3.99
CA PRO A 145 27.01 -0.85 -4.21
C PRO A 145 26.77 -1.58 -2.88
N VAL A 146 25.75 -2.45 -2.83
CA VAL A 146 25.56 -3.35 -1.69
C VAL A 146 26.70 -4.38 -1.70
N GLU A 147 27.67 -4.24 -0.81
CA GLU A 147 28.70 -5.26 -0.63
C GLU A 147 28.04 -6.57 -0.18
N GLN A 148 28.07 -7.57 -1.06
CA GLN A 148 27.75 -8.93 -0.67
C GLN A 148 28.89 -9.43 0.21
N LYS A 149 28.68 -9.49 1.52
CA LYS A 149 29.54 -10.33 2.37
C LYS A 149 29.39 -11.78 1.85
N PRO A 150 30.50 -12.47 1.51
CA PRO A 150 30.41 -13.87 1.15
C PRO A 150 29.71 -14.64 2.27
N PRO A 151 28.88 -15.65 1.96
CA PRO A 151 28.26 -16.47 2.99
C PRO A 151 29.35 -16.99 3.92
N GLU A 152 29.20 -16.75 5.22
CA GLU A 152 30.10 -17.31 6.22
C GLU A 152 29.92 -18.83 6.23
N GLY A 153 30.76 -19.51 5.44
CA GLY A 153 31.19 -20.90 5.61
C GLY A 153 30.14 -22.03 5.60
N GLY A 154 30.32 -22.96 4.65
CA GLY A 154 30.21 -24.41 4.87
C GLY A 154 28.82 -25.04 4.82
#